data_AF-A0A8S2YYK0-F1
#
_entry.id   AF-A0A8S2YYK0-F1
#
_cell.length_a   1.000
_cell.length_b   1.000
_cell.length_c   1.000
_cell.angle_alpha   90.00
_cell.angle_beta   90.00
_cell.angle_gamma   90.00
#
_symmetry.space_group_name_H-M   'P 1'
#
loop_
_entity.id
_entity.type
_entity.pdbx_description
1 polymer ?
#
loop_
_entity_poly.entity_id
_entity_poly.type
_entity_poly.pdbx_seq_one_letter_code
_entity_poly.pdbx_strand_id
1 'polypeptide(L)' 'SPANYDYTSNTPSQCIQSCSSAGYVYASVSAGQLCFCGSTAANTTFLNLTTTSCQITVCTGDSTLYCGDDDYELVYSSLG' A
#
# COMPACT_ATOMS: atom_id res chain seq x y z
N SER A 1 -15.01 17.39 -5.51
CA SER A 1 -13.55 17.45 -5.74
C SER A 1 -12.95 16.31 -4.94
N PRO A 2 -12.42 15.24 -5.56
CA PRO A 2 -11.83 14.16 -4.77
C PRO A 2 -10.63 14.75 -4.03
N ALA A 3 -10.54 14.43 -2.74
CA ALA A 3 -9.53 14.97 -1.85
C ALA A 3 -8.13 14.74 -2.44
N ASN A 4 -7.31 15.79 -2.42
CA ASN A 4 -5.88 15.68 -2.68
C ASN A 4 -5.34 14.66 -1.67
N TYR A 5 -5.05 13.44 -2.12
CA TYR A 5 -4.33 12.46 -1.32
C TYR A 5 -2.95 13.05 -1.07
N ASP A 6 -2.66 13.37 0.19
CA ASP A 6 -1.33 13.76 0.58
C ASP A 6 -0.45 12.50 0.59
N TYR A 7 0.08 12.17 -0.59
CA TYR A 7 1.02 11.08 -0.81
C TYR A 7 2.35 11.30 -0.07
N THR A 8 2.56 12.44 0.60
CA THR A 8 3.81 12.72 1.31
C THR A 8 3.87 12.03 2.68
N SER A 9 2.74 11.52 3.19
CA SER A 9 2.68 10.80 4.47
C SER A 9 1.86 9.50 4.33
N ASN A 10 2.32 8.57 3.49
CA ASN A 10 1.65 7.29 3.29
C ASN A 10 1.93 6.32 4.45
N THR A 11 0.94 5.53 4.85
CA THR A 11 1.08 4.32 5.67
C THR A 11 0.08 3.27 5.20
N PRO A 12 0.31 1.97 5.45
CA PRO A 12 -0.63 0.92 5.06
C PRO A 12 -2.04 1.15 5.62
N SER A 13 -2.15 1.53 6.90
CA SER A 13 -3.44 1.76 7.54
C SER A 13 -4.21 2.94 6.92
N GLN A 14 -3.51 4.05 6.63
CA GLN A 14 -4.13 5.19 5.96
C GLN A 14 -4.60 4.83 4.54
N CYS A 15 -3.78 4.09 3.78
CA CYS A 15 -4.13 3.63 2.44
C CYS A 15 -5.33 2.67 2.46
N ILE A 16 -5.37 1.73 3.40
CA ILE A 16 -6.49 0.81 3.62
C ILE A 16 -7.79 1.57 3.90
N GLN A 17 -7.79 2.47 4.89
CA GLN A 17 -8.98 3.22 5.30
C GLN A 17 -9.52 4.10 4.17
N SER A 18 -8.59 4.65 3.40
CA SER A 18 -8.81 5.45 2.22
C SER A 18 -9.52 4.69 1.10
N CYS A 19 -8.95 3.57 0.67
CA CYS A 19 -9.55 2.73 -0.36
C CYS A 19 -10.90 2.17 0.08
N SER A 20 -11.02 1.80 1.35
CA SER A 20 -12.29 1.35 1.95
C SER A 20 -13.37 2.43 1.87
N SER A 21 -13.04 3.68 2.25
CA SER A 21 -13.97 4.82 2.21
C SER A 21 -14.40 5.18 0.79
N ALA A 22 -13.57 4.89 -0.21
CA ALA A 22 -13.87 5.06 -1.62
C ALA A 22 -14.60 3.85 -2.25
N GLY A 23 -14.88 2.79 -1.48
CA GLY A 23 -15.63 1.61 -1.95
C GLY A 23 -14.79 0.55 -2.66
N TYR A 24 -13.47 0.64 -2.58
CA TYR A 24 -12.55 -0.39 -3.08
C TYR A 24 -12.32 -1.47 -2.02
N VAL A 25 -12.08 -2.69 -2.48
CA VAL A 25 -11.94 -3.88 -1.62
C VAL A 25 -10.47 -4.30 -1.40
N TYR A 26 -9.54 -3.70 -2.15
CA TYR A 26 -8.10 -3.82 -1.97
C TYR A 26 -7.42 -2.46 -1.91
N ALA A 27 -6.33 -2.41 -1.15
CA ALA A 27 -5.37 -1.32 -1.10
C ALA A 27 -3.94 -1.87 -1.31
N SER A 28 -3.08 -1.16 -2.03
CA SER A 28 -1.66 -1.48 -2.11
C SER A 28 -0.78 -0.26 -1.82
N VAL A 29 0.42 -0.50 -1.29
CA VAL A 29 1.45 0.53 -1.09
C VAL A 29 2.75 0.14 -1.80
N SER A 30 3.45 1.14 -2.33
CA SER A 30 4.69 1.00 -3.09
C SER A 30 5.59 2.22 -2.93
N ALA A 31 6.90 2.04 -3.18
CA ALA A 31 7.91 3.09 -3.20
C ALA A 31 7.91 4.02 -1.97
N GLY A 32 7.47 3.54 -0.81
CA GLY A 32 7.36 4.33 0.43
C GLY A 32 6.17 5.31 0.48
N GLN A 33 5.78 5.89 -0.65
CA GLN A 33 4.85 7.02 -0.72
C GLN A 33 3.58 6.75 -1.53
N LEU A 34 3.55 5.69 -2.34
CA LEU A 34 2.44 5.40 -3.24
C LEU A 34 1.37 4.57 -2.54
N CYS A 35 0.12 4.90 -2.84
CA CYS A 35 -1.08 4.19 -2.39
C CYS A 35 -2.00 3.99 -3.60
N PHE A 36 -2.47 2.76 -3.81
CA PHE A 36 -3.38 2.40 -4.89
C PHE A 36 -4.60 1.66 -4.35
N CYS A 37 -5.74 1.83 -5.02
CA CYS A 37 -7.00 1.19 -4.67
C CYS A 37 -7.50 0.32 -5.82
N GLY A 38 -8.04 -0.86 -5.51
CA GLY A 38 -8.52 -1.81 -6.50
C GLY A 38 -9.77 -2.56 -6.07
N SER A 39 -10.63 -2.92 -7.03
CA SER A 39 -11.81 -3.77 -6.79
C SER A 39 -11.55 -5.25 -7.08
N THR A 40 -10.43 -5.54 -7.74
CA THR A 40 -9.95 -6.90 -8.01
C THR A 40 -8.60 -7.05 -7.35
N ALA A 41 -8.30 -8.22 -6.81
CA ALA A 41 -6.93 -8.54 -6.43
C ALA A 41 -6.08 -8.38 -7.69
N ALA A 42 -5.02 -7.57 -7.63
CA ALA A 42 -4.04 -7.56 -8.72
C ALA A 42 -3.52 -9.00 -8.89
N ASN A 43 -3.03 -9.34 -10.09
CA ASN A 43 -2.32 -10.62 -10.32
C ASN A 43 -0.98 -10.57 -9.57
N THR A 44 -1.04 -10.58 -8.25
CA THR A 44 0.11 -10.43 -7.38
C THR A 44 0.65 -11.81 -7.09
N THR A 45 1.87 -12.06 -7.53
CA THR A 45 2.68 -13.14 -6.99
C THR A 45 2.88 -12.82 -5.51
N PHE A 46 2.27 -13.61 -4.62
CA PHE A 46 2.47 -13.45 -3.17
C PHE A 46 3.95 -13.64 -2.86
N LEU A 47 4.66 -12.53 -2.58
CA LEU A 47 6.02 -12.62 -2.11
C LEU A 47 5.97 -13.08 -0.66
N ASN A 48 6.60 -14.23 -0.38
CA ASN A 48 6.76 -14.68 0.99
C ASN A 48 7.81 -13.79 1.65
N LEU A 49 7.38 -12.86 2.51
CA LEU A 49 8.23 -11.84 3.18
C LEU A 49 9.27 -12.44 4.14
N THR A 50 9.47 -13.76 4.13
CA THR A 50 10.47 -14.48 4.93
C THR A 50 11.87 -14.43 4.32
N THR A 51 12.04 -14.00 3.07
CA THR A 51 13.36 -13.88 2.44
C THR A 51 13.89 -12.45 2.57
N THR A 52 15.01 -12.32 3.28
CA THR A 52 15.85 -11.14 3.60
C THR A 52 16.28 -10.27 2.39
N SER A 53 15.76 -10.52 1.21
CA SER A 53 16.12 -9.89 -0.07
C SER A 53 15.08 -8.92 -0.59
N CYS A 54 14.01 -8.65 0.16
CA CYS A 54 13.05 -7.63 -0.19
C CYS A 54 13.66 -6.27 0.20
N GLN A 55 14.31 -5.60 -0.75
CA GLN A 55 14.67 -4.19 -0.64
C GLN A 55 13.35 -3.42 -0.57
N ILE A 56 12.77 -3.29 0.62
CA ILE A 56 11.48 -2.62 0.82
C ILE A 56 11.76 -1.24 1.40
N THR A 57 11.21 -0.24 0.73
CA THR A 57 11.25 1.16 1.14
C THR A 57 10.30 1.38 2.33
N VAL A 58 10.77 2.15 3.31
CA VAL A 58 9.97 2.54 4.48
C VAL A 58 8.87 3.53 4.08
N CYS A 59 7.76 3.51 4.81
CA CYS A 59 6.64 4.41 4.54
C CYS A 59 6.99 5.87 4.85
N THR A 60 6.56 6.81 4.02
CA THR A 60 6.82 8.25 4.25
C THR A 60 6.07 8.81 5.45
N GLY A 61 4.93 8.22 5.83
CA GLY A 61 4.16 8.58 7.02
C GLY A 61 4.60 7.88 8.30
N ASP A 62 5.37 6.80 8.21
CA ASP A 62 5.90 6.07 9.37
C ASP A 62 7.11 5.22 8.98
N SER A 63 8.32 5.65 9.36
CA SER A 63 9.56 4.94 9.04
C SER A 63 9.73 3.59 9.75
N THR A 64 8.81 3.22 10.65
CA THR A 64 8.78 1.90 11.30
C THR A 64 7.97 0.88 10.50
N LEU A 65 7.25 1.33 9.46
CA LEU A 65 6.45 0.52 8.58
C LEU A 65 7.09 0.41 7.19
N TYR A 66 6.73 -0.67 6.50
CA TYR A 66 7.19 -0.96 5.14
C TYR A 66 6.09 -0.66 4.13
N CYS A 67 6.45 -0.03 3.01
CA CYS A 67 5.52 0.40 1.97
C CYS A 67 5.98 -0.01 0.57
N GLY A 68 6.42 -1.26 0.41
CA GLY A 68 6.86 -1.80 -0.88
C GLY A 68 8.12 -1.13 -1.42
N ASP A 69 8.40 -1.33 -2.70
CA ASP A 69 9.45 -0.67 -3.47
C ASP A 69 8.89 -0.34 -4.87
N ASP A 70 9.70 0.15 -5.79
CA ASP A 70 9.30 0.48 -7.17
C ASP A 70 8.81 -0.77 -7.93
N ASP A 71 9.41 -1.94 -7.65
CA ASP A 71 9.08 -3.22 -8.30
C ASP A 71 8.11 -4.11 -7.50
N TYR A 72 7.89 -3.79 -6.21
CA TYR A 72 7.16 -4.66 -5.29
C TYR A 72 6.11 -3.90 -4.49
N GLU A 73 4.84 -4.26 -4.69
CA GLU A 73 3.73 -3.70 -3.92
C GLU A 73 3.36 -4.58 -2.73
N LEU A 74 3.02 -3.96 -1.60
CA LEU A 74 2.38 -4.65 -0.49
C LEU A 74 0.87 -4.48 -0.59
N VAL A 75 0.14 -5.58 -0.79
CA VAL A 75 -1.30 -5.58 -1.01
C VAL A 75 -2.04 -6.04 0.24
N TYR A 76 -3.13 -5.33 0.57
CA TYR A 76 -3.97 -5.55 1.74
C TYR A 76 -5.45 -5.61 1.31
N SER A 77 -6.27 -6.37 2.04
CA SER A 77 -7.72 -6.19 1.95
C SER A 77 -8.10 -4.87 2.60
N SER A 78 -8.93 -4.07 1.93
CA SER A 78 -9.54 -2.86 2.49
C SER A 78 -10.95 -3.08 3.01
N LEU A 79 -11.45 -4.31 2.87
CA LEU A 79 -12.58 -4.81 3.65
C LEU A 79 -12.04 -5.22 5.03
N GLY A 80 -12.59 -4.61 6.07
CA GLY A 80 -12.26 -4.90 7.47
C GLY A 80 -12.71 -6.27 7.91
#